data_AF-A0AAD5VJZ7-F1
#
_entry.id   AF-A0AAD5VJZ7-F1
#
_cell.length_a   1.000
_cell.length_b   1.000
_cell.length_c   1.000
_cell.angle_alpha   90.00
_cell.angle_beta   90.00
_cell.angle_gamma   90.00
#
_symmetry.space_group_name_H-M   'P 1'
#
loop_
_entity.id
_entity.type
_entity.pdbx_description
1 polymer ?
#
loop_
_entity_poly.entity_id
_entity_poly.type
_entity_poly.pdbx_seq_one_letter_code
_entity_poly.pdbx_strand_id
1 'polypeptide(L)'
;MTASPSKRSARIKQNLTGGATVPRQYRCRKCPDNPLLKDCLVHGKKNKELQRRQTLVPNASLPSPATSSNDSAAPEQGEGTDPSRDAMDVDDANIDPRLRGLQADGTRRTPTASRAEDTGVGNGHDGTVSIPDEGLPNAQAATPSQSTSVVATNENTQQKKKQSANDDDDDWEDDDDDEVEDEDVKDGGPHGLIEGVMRGNYDFRGLKRTTALRPPSQTSTHASKRFHRVIRQILTRIENLAVETGCWIYFAAQHATAVTPYIHYASPRLRTEAGPELDIIHTNFSIIMKTLVMARRREVMELTLELEENRERLQDAQKNAEDARRAALELEAESARKDAVIAKLMAQMKS
;
A
#
# COMPACT_ATOMS: atom_id res chain seq x y z
N MET A 1 76.06 -13.70 -5.88
CA MET A 1 74.78 -14.39 -5.66
C MET A 1 74.54 -14.48 -4.15
N THR A 2 73.91 -13.47 -3.58
CA THR A 2 73.70 -13.33 -2.12
C THR A 2 72.20 -13.44 -1.84
N ALA A 3 71.80 -14.57 -1.23
CA ALA A 3 70.41 -14.85 -0.88
C ALA A 3 69.97 -14.02 0.33
N SER A 4 68.86 -13.30 0.17
CA SER A 4 68.21 -12.52 1.23
C SER A 4 67.22 -13.39 2.01
N PRO A 5 67.20 -13.35 3.35
CA PRO A 5 66.23 -14.13 4.13
C PRO A 5 64.89 -13.40 4.27
N SER A 6 63.82 -14.15 3.98
CA SER A 6 62.41 -13.77 4.09
C SER A 6 61.97 -13.61 5.54
N LYS A 7 61.45 -12.43 5.89
CA LYS A 7 60.87 -12.12 7.21
C LYS A 7 59.42 -12.61 7.26
N ARG A 8 59.20 -13.81 7.81
CA ARG A 8 57.86 -14.28 8.24
C ARG A 8 57.42 -13.50 9.47
N SER A 9 56.40 -12.65 9.31
CA SER A 9 55.71 -11.97 10.42
C SER A 9 54.92 -12.98 11.25
N ALA A 10 55.34 -13.16 12.50
CA ALA A 10 54.59 -13.90 13.50
C ALA A 10 53.35 -13.09 13.93
N ARG A 11 52.17 -13.59 13.60
CA ARG A 11 50.88 -13.02 14.02
C ARG A 11 50.64 -13.38 15.49
N ILE A 12 50.98 -12.47 16.39
CA ILE A 12 50.70 -12.56 17.83
C ILE A 12 49.18 -12.56 18.03
N LYS A 13 48.62 -13.71 18.38
CA LYS A 13 47.24 -13.85 18.84
C LYS A 13 47.18 -13.35 20.28
N GLN A 14 46.72 -12.11 20.48
CA GLN A 14 46.37 -11.62 21.80
C GLN A 14 45.04 -12.27 22.22
N ASN A 15 45.13 -13.17 23.21
CA ASN A 15 43.99 -13.70 23.94
C ASN A 15 43.35 -12.57 24.76
N LEU A 16 42.24 -12.02 24.28
CA LEU A 16 41.36 -11.16 25.05
C LEU A 16 40.61 -12.03 26.06
N THR A 17 41.09 -12.04 27.30
CA THR A 17 40.38 -12.58 28.46
C THR A 17 39.08 -11.81 28.66
N GLY A 18 37.98 -12.56 28.77
CA GLY A 18 36.64 -12.03 28.95
C GLY A 18 36.50 -11.24 30.25
N GLY A 19 36.55 -9.92 30.14
CA GLY A 19 36.07 -9.03 31.19
C GLY A 19 34.55 -9.11 31.26
N ALA A 20 34.01 -9.60 32.38
CA ALA A 20 32.59 -9.51 32.69
C ALA A 20 32.15 -8.05 32.61
N THR A 21 31.43 -7.71 31.54
CA THR A 21 30.91 -6.36 31.36
C THR A 21 29.79 -6.15 32.38
N VAL A 22 30.10 -5.39 33.44
CA VAL A 22 29.09 -4.94 34.40
C VAL A 22 27.98 -4.24 33.62
N PRO A 23 26.72 -4.74 33.66
CA PRO A 23 25.65 -4.17 32.88
C PRO A 23 25.47 -2.70 33.30
N ARG A 24 25.69 -1.78 32.35
CA ARG A 24 25.54 -0.34 32.58
C ARG A 24 24.15 -0.08 33.12
N GLN A 25 24.08 0.39 34.36
CA GLN A 25 22.84 0.81 34.99
C GLN A 25 22.31 2.05 34.23
N TYR A 26 21.26 1.86 33.43
CA TYR A 26 20.65 2.93 32.66
C TYR A 26 19.91 3.88 33.60
N ARG A 27 20.46 5.08 33.77
CA ARG A 27 19.82 6.22 34.44
C ARG A 27 18.86 6.94 33.48
N CYS A 28 17.79 7.53 34.00
CA CYS A 28 16.84 8.31 33.21
C CYS A 28 17.48 9.61 32.70
N ARG A 29 17.50 9.82 31.38
CA ARG A 29 18.12 11.01 30.78
C ARG A 29 17.34 12.31 31.00
N LYS A 30 16.09 12.23 31.47
CA LYS A 30 15.16 13.36 31.58
C LYS A 30 14.91 13.84 33.02
N CYS A 31 15.39 13.11 34.01
CA CYS A 31 15.24 13.48 35.41
C CYS A 31 16.65 13.72 35.99
N PRO A 32 16.98 14.95 36.41
CA PRO A 32 18.32 15.27 36.93
C PRO A 32 18.66 14.47 38.21
N ASP A 33 17.66 14.13 39.04
CA ASP A 33 17.86 13.50 40.37
C ASP A 33 17.76 11.96 40.37
N ASN A 34 18.34 11.34 39.34
CA ASN A 34 18.15 9.95 38.86
C ASN A 34 17.97 8.76 39.86
N PRO A 35 16.76 8.18 39.97
CA PRO A 35 16.59 6.74 40.12
C PRO A 35 16.85 6.01 38.78
N LEU A 36 17.10 4.69 38.83
CA LEU A 36 17.27 3.86 37.63
C LEU A 36 16.07 4.05 36.68
N LEU A 37 16.27 3.95 35.36
CA LEU A 37 15.21 4.18 34.35
C LEU A 37 13.95 3.33 34.60
N LYS A 38 14.13 2.15 35.19
CA LYS A 38 13.06 1.23 35.61
C LYS A 38 12.21 1.75 36.78
N ASP A 39 12.79 2.60 37.63
CA ASP A 39 12.21 3.11 38.88
C ASP A 39 11.83 4.60 38.75
N CYS A 40 12.09 5.23 37.60
CA CYS A 40 11.67 6.60 37.33
C CYS A 40 10.14 6.68 37.30
N LEU A 41 9.55 7.38 38.27
CA LEU A 41 8.11 7.57 38.35
C LEU A 41 7.57 8.31 37.11
N VAL A 42 8.31 9.28 36.56
CA VAL A 42 7.78 10.08 35.44
C VAL A 42 7.87 9.35 34.09
N HIS A 43 8.93 8.55 33.88
CA HIS A 43 9.26 8.00 32.56
C HIS A 43 9.38 6.48 32.51
N GLY A 44 9.26 5.80 33.65
CA GLY A 44 9.35 4.35 33.76
C GLY A 44 8.14 3.67 33.13
N LYS A 45 8.38 2.57 32.39
CA LYS A 45 7.32 1.78 31.74
C LYS A 45 6.23 1.35 32.72
N LYS A 46 6.60 1.00 33.95
CA LYS A 46 5.65 0.58 35.01
C LYS A 46 4.68 1.70 35.40
N ASN A 47 5.14 2.95 35.51
CA ASN A 47 4.25 4.03 35.94
C ASN A 47 3.34 4.50 34.80
N LYS A 48 3.79 4.39 33.53
CA LYS A 48 2.93 4.65 32.38
C LYS A 48 1.75 3.67 32.29
N GLU A 49 1.98 2.42 32.67
CA GLU A 49 0.92 1.40 32.79
C GLU A 49 -0.03 1.72 33.96
N LEU A 50 0.51 2.20 35.08
CA LEU A 50 -0.25 2.56 36.28
C LEU A 50 -1.14 3.80 36.06
N GLN A 51 -0.62 4.82 35.37
CA GLN A 51 -1.42 5.97 34.91
C GLN A 51 -2.54 5.55 33.95
N ARG A 52 -2.25 4.65 33.00
CA ARG A 52 -3.28 4.08 32.12
C ARG A 52 -4.39 3.37 32.89
N ARG A 53 -4.03 2.62 33.94
CA ARG A 53 -5.00 1.96 34.81
C ARG A 53 -5.84 2.94 35.63
N GLN A 54 -5.25 4.04 36.10
CA GLN A 54 -5.99 5.07 36.83
C GLN A 54 -6.96 5.84 35.94
N THR A 55 -6.62 6.08 34.66
CA THR A 55 -7.53 6.72 33.71
C THR A 55 -8.67 5.82 33.21
N LEU A 56 -8.59 4.51 33.47
CA LEU A 56 -9.58 3.52 33.02
C LEU A 56 -10.60 3.15 34.11
N VAL A 57 -10.57 3.78 35.29
CA VAL A 57 -11.66 3.65 36.26
C VAL A 57 -12.80 4.57 35.81
N PRO A 58 -13.95 4.03 35.38
CA PRO A 58 -15.08 4.85 34.99
C PRO A 58 -15.60 5.59 36.22
N ASN A 59 -15.80 6.89 36.07
CA ASN A 59 -16.47 7.74 37.04
C ASN A 59 -17.90 7.22 37.23
N ALA A 60 -18.10 6.35 38.23
CA ALA A 60 -19.41 5.88 38.64
C ALA A 60 -20.13 7.02 39.35
N SER A 61 -20.83 7.84 38.57
CA SER A 61 -21.71 8.90 39.05
C SER A 61 -22.79 8.30 39.95
N LEU A 62 -22.81 8.75 41.21
CA LEU A 62 -23.91 8.55 42.15
C LEU A 62 -25.18 9.27 41.66
N PRO A 63 -26.37 8.69 41.84
CA PRO A 63 -27.63 9.36 41.52
C PRO A 63 -27.96 10.44 42.56
N SER A 64 -28.30 11.64 42.10
CA SER A 64 -28.88 12.72 42.94
C SER A 64 -30.39 12.52 43.12
N PRO A 65 -30.96 12.94 44.27
CA PRO A 65 -32.36 12.69 44.60
C PRO A 65 -33.31 13.69 43.94
N ALA A 66 -34.56 13.24 43.81
CA ALA A 66 -35.69 13.95 43.24
C ALA A 66 -35.99 15.30 43.91
N THR A 67 -36.34 16.29 43.09
CA THR A 67 -37.09 17.48 43.52
C THR A 67 -38.35 17.63 42.70
N SER A 68 -39.43 17.83 43.45
CA SER A 68 -40.83 17.90 43.14
C SER A 68 -41.27 19.20 42.45
N SER A 69 -42.27 19.06 41.58
CA SER A 69 -43.42 19.96 41.30
C SER A 69 -43.35 21.44 41.69
N ASN A 70 -43.62 22.32 40.73
CA ASN A 70 -44.87 23.11 40.75
C ASN A 70 -45.16 23.80 39.40
N ASP A 71 -46.43 23.70 39.03
CA ASP A 71 -47.13 24.45 37.99
C ASP A 71 -47.06 25.98 38.20
N SER A 72 -47.00 26.74 37.12
CA SER A 72 -47.88 27.90 36.91
C SER A 72 -47.87 28.40 35.46
N ALA A 73 -49.06 28.82 35.07
CA ALA A 73 -49.57 29.21 33.77
C ALA A 73 -48.83 30.34 32.99
N ALA A 74 -49.00 30.23 31.67
CA ALA A 74 -49.02 31.19 30.54
C ALA A 74 -49.41 32.67 30.88
N PRO A 75 -49.25 33.69 29.98
CA PRO A 75 -49.32 33.56 28.51
C PRO A 75 -48.46 34.52 27.62
N GLU A 76 -48.43 34.13 26.33
CA GLU A 76 -48.50 34.92 25.09
C GLU A 76 -47.61 36.15 24.76
N GLN A 77 -47.21 36.15 23.48
CA GLN A 77 -46.90 37.26 22.55
C GLN A 77 -45.48 37.84 22.51
N GLY A 78 -44.96 37.93 21.27
CA GLY A 78 -43.92 38.90 20.89
C GLY A 78 -42.83 38.37 19.97
N GLU A 79 -43.00 38.56 18.65
CA GLU A 79 -42.01 39.08 17.68
C GLU A 79 -40.52 38.76 17.96
N GLY A 80 -39.82 37.97 17.15
CA GLY A 80 -39.53 38.32 15.77
C GLY A 80 -38.28 39.21 15.68
N THR A 81 -37.08 38.62 15.77
CA THR A 81 -35.85 39.19 15.18
C THR A 81 -34.80 38.10 15.01
N ASP A 82 -34.55 37.79 13.74
CA ASP A 82 -33.46 37.02 13.18
C ASP A 82 -32.24 37.95 13.05
N PRO A 83 -31.06 37.64 13.61
CA PRO A 83 -29.83 38.22 13.14
C PRO A 83 -29.05 37.19 12.31
N SER A 84 -29.07 37.46 11.01
CA SER A 84 -28.11 37.09 10.00
C SER A 84 -26.79 36.50 10.50
N ARG A 85 -26.53 35.30 9.98
CA ARG A 85 -25.22 34.72 9.66
C ARG A 85 -24.15 35.78 9.40
N ASP A 86 -23.25 35.92 10.36
CA ASP A 86 -21.94 36.50 10.11
C ASP A 86 -21.13 35.58 9.19
N ALA A 87 -20.55 36.23 8.19
CA ALA A 87 -19.62 35.69 7.23
C ALA A 87 -18.40 35.07 7.93
N MET A 88 -18.07 33.83 7.55
CA MET A 88 -16.70 33.36 7.65
C MET A 88 -16.12 33.33 6.24
N ASP A 89 -15.53 34.47 5.86
CA ASP A 89 -14.42 34.53 4.93
C ASP A 89 -13.32 33.62 5.48
N VAL A 90 -13.10 32.48 4.81
CA VAL A 90 -11.93 31.64 5.03
C VAL A 90 -10.93 32.03 3.96
N ASP A 91 -9.88 32.73 4.39
CA ASP A 91 -8.69 33.06 3.62
C ASP A 91 -8.08 31.80 2.98
N ASP A 92 -8.38 31.58 1.69
CA ASP A 92 -7.77 30.55 0.86
C ASP A 92 -6.44 31.04 0.25
N ALA A 93 -5.54 31.48 1.13
CA ALA A 93 -4.23 32.02 0.77
C ALA A 93 -3.10 31.19 1.40
N ASN A 94 -2.96 29.93 0.97
CA ASN A 94 -1.67 29.24 1.08
C ASN A 94 -1.45 28.18 -0.02
N ILE A 95 -1.63 28.58 -1.28
CA ILE A 95 -1.14 27.82 -2.42
C ILE A 95 0.27 28.30 -2.74
N ASP A 96 1.23 27.39 -2.67
CA ASP A 96 2.65 27.58 -2.97
C ASP A 96 2.85 28.26 -4.35
N PRO A 97 3.47 29.46 -4.43
CA PRO A 97 3.67 30.18 -5.68
C PRO A 97 4.63 29.48 -6.65
N ARG A 98 5.29 28.38 -6.28
CA ARG A 98 6.22 27.65 -7.16
C ARG A 98 5.55 26.73 -8.18
N LEU A 99 4.23 26.54 -8.14
CA LEU A 99 3.52 25.67 -9.09
C LEU A 99 2.78 26.44 -10.20
N ARG A 100 2.91 27.77 -10.28
CA ARG A 100 2.14 28.63 -11.21
C ARG A 100 2.96 29.17 -12.39
N GLY A 101 3.83 28.37 -12.99
CA GLY A 101 4.78 28.86 -14.00
C GLY A 101 5.07 27.89 -15.15
N LEU A 102 4.06 27.25 -15.75
CA LEU A 102 4.22 26.54 -17.04
C LEU A 102 2.90 26.56 -17.83
N GLN A 103 2.41 27.73 -18.24
CA GLN A 103 1.53 27.84 -19.40
C GLN A 103 1.79 29.14 -20.16
N ALA A 104 1.86 28.98 -21.49
CA ALA A 104 1.83 29.98 -22.55
C ALA A 104 3.06 30.88 -22.71
N ASP A 105 3.99 30.45 -23.56
CA ASP A 105 4.48 31.36 -24.58
C ASP A 105 4.53 30.67 -25.94
N GLY A 106 3.63 31.12 -26.81
CA GLY A 106 3.47 30.64 -28.17
C GLY A 106 4.21 31.56 -29.12
N THR A 107 5.31 31.07 -29.70
CA THR A 107 5.82 31.62 -30.96
C THR A 107 6.00 30.51 -31.97
N ARG A 108 5.06 30.50 -32.92
CA ARG A 108 5.16 29.80 -34.20
C ARG A 108 6.48 30.16 -34.88
N ARG A 109 7.25 29.16 -35.28
CA ARG A 109 8.16 29.26 -36.43
C ARG A 109 7.82 28.15 -37.42
N THR A 110 7.35 28.59 -38.58
CA THR A 110 7.20 27.83 -39.81
C THR A 110 8.58 27.42 -40.34
N PRO A 111 8.80 26.15 -40.74
CA PRO A 111 9.88 25.82 -41.65
C PRO A 111 9.41 25.99 -43.10
N THR A 112 10.13 26.85 -43.82
CA THR A 112 10.08 27.03 -45.26
C THR A 112 10.45 25.75 -46.00
N ALA A 113 9.65 25.45 -47.02
CA ALA A 113 9.83 24.37 -47.96
C ALA A 113 11.15 24.49 -48.76
N SER A 114 11.83 23.36 -48.95
CA SER A 114 12.72 23.13 -50.08
C SER A 114 12.25 21.91 -50.84
N ARG A 115 12.01 22.16 -52.12
CA ARG A 115 11.45 21.35 -53.19
C ARG A 115 12.53 20.49 -53.86
N ALA A 116 12.21 19.23 -54.15
CA ALA A 116 12.66 18.40 -55.28
C ALA A 116 11.73 17.16 -55.27
N GLU A 117 10.90 16.98 -56.31
CA GLU A 117 11.09 15.97 -57.38
C GLU A 117 11.04 14.53 -56.83
N ASP A 118 10.38 13.53 -57.38
CA ASP A 118 9.59 13.31 -58.60
C ASP A 118 9.08 11.84 -58.45
N THR A 119 8.10 11.46 -59.25
CA THR A 119 7.58 10.12 -59.52
C THR A 119 6.61 9.49 -58.50
N GLY A 120 5.41 9.20 -59.00
CA GLY A 120 5.03 7.78 -59.06
C GLY A 120 3.66 7.38 -58.51
N VAL A 121 2.66 7.42 -59.38
CA VAL A 121 1.69 6.32 -59.64
C VAL A 121 0.97 5.68 -58.43
N GLY A 122 -0.37 5.82 -58.42
CA GLY A 122 -1.20 4.60 -58.38
C GLY A 122 -2.21 4.46 -57.25
N ASN A 123 -3.47 4.38 -57.69
CA ASN A 123 -4.58 3.61 -57.14
C ASN A 123 -5.28 4.09 -55.86
N GLY A 124 -6.50 4.55 -56.08
CA GLY A 124 -7.55 4.56 -55.07
C GLY A 124 -8.01 3.15 -54.71
N HIS A 125 -8.41 3.02 -53.46
CA HIS A 125 -9.53 2.16 -53.09
C HIS A 125 -10.37 2.89 -52.05
N ASP A 126 -11.58 3.22 -52.46
CA ASP A 126 -12.71 3.60 -51.63
C ASP A 126 -13.15 2.35 -50.86
N GLY A 127 -13.00 2.41 -49.54
CA GLY A 127 -13.21 1.29 -48.63
C GLY A 127 -14.07 1.72 -47.46
N THR A 128 -15.38 1.73 -47.69
CA THR A 128 -16.43 1.88 -46.70
C THR A 128 -16.32 0.76 -45.65
N VAL A 129 -15.84 1.09 -44.46
CA VAL A 129 -15.80 0.14 -43.33
C VAL A 129 -17.15 0.19 -42.62
N SER A 130 -17.98 -0.82 -42.89
CA SER A 130 -19.18 -1.13 -42.11
C SER A 130 -18.77 -1.70 -40.75
N ILE A 131 -19.19 -1.05 -39.67
CA ILE A 131 -19.06 -1.54 -38.29
C ILE A 131 -20.24 -2.48 -38.02
N PRO A 132 -20.02 -3.77 -37.70
CA PRO A 132 -21.09 -4.62 -37.19
C PRO A 132 -21.36 -4.32 -35.71
N ASP A 133 -22.64 -4.05 -35.46
CA ASP A 133 -23.31 -3.97 -34.16
C ASP A 133 -23.40 -5.37 -33.54
N GLU A 134 -22.62 -5.65 -32.50
CA GLU A 134 -22.67 -6.89 -31.73
C GLU A 134 -22.98 -6.60 -30.26
N GLY A 135 -24.27 -6.70 -29.94
CA GLY A 135 -24.77 -7.66 -28.95
C GLY A 135 -24.19 -7.62 -27.54
N LEU A 136 -24.91 -6.96 -26.63
CA LEU A 136 -24.83 -7.16 -25.18
C LEU A 136 -25.31 -8.58 -24.78
N PRO A 137 -24.55 -9.32 -23.94
CA PRO A 137 -25.14 -10.38 -23.14
C PRO A 137 -25.23 -9.99 -21.65
N ASN A 138 -26.48 -9.75 -21.26
CA ASN A 138 -27.21 -10.41 -20.18
C ASN A 138 -26.46 -10.74 -18.86
N ALA A 139 -26.85 -10.03 -17.81
CA ALA A 139 -26.52 -10.31 -16.42
C ALA A 139 -27.13 -11.65 -15.96
N GLN A 140 -26.29 -12.58 -15.50
CA GLN A 140 -26.74 -13.74 -14.73
C GLN A 140 -26.13 -13.75 -13.32
N ALA A 141 -27.07 -13.59 -12.40
CA ALA A 141 -27.19 -14.08 -11.03
C ALA A 141 -25.99 -14.78 -10.36
N ALA A 142 -25.70 -14.26 -9.18
CA ALA A 142 -24.82 -14.79 -8.15
C ALA A 142 -25.11 -16.26 -7.76
N THR A 143 -24.03 -17.00 -7.51
CA THR A 143 -24.03 -18.25 -6.74
C THR A 143 -23.36 -18.05 -5.37
N PRO A 144 -23.83 -18.72 -4.30
CA PRO A 144 -23.31 -18.53 -2.95
C PRO A 144 -22.05 -19.36 -2.67
N SER A 145 -21.08 -18.72 -2.03
CA SER A 145 -19.81 -19.32 -1.58
C SER A 145 -20.02 -20.32 -0.45
N GLN A 146 -19.56 -21.55 -0.65
CA GLN A 146 -19.42 -22.56 0.40
C GLN A 146 -18.12 -22.35 1.16
N SER A 147 -18.25 -22.22 2.47
CA SER A 147 -17.18 -22.11 3.47
C SER A 147 -16.54 -23.47 3.74
N THR A 148 -15.26 -23.61 3.42
CA THR A 148 -14.43 -24.75 3.85
C THR A 148 -13.48 -24.32 4.97
N SER A 149 -13.68 -24.91 6.14
CA SER A 149 -12.81 -24.84 7.31
C SER A 149 -11.61 -25.77 7.12
N VAL A 150 -10.40 -25.24 7.10
CA VAL A 150 -9.17 -26.06 7.07
C VAL A 150 -8.59 -26.16 8.48
N VAL A 151 -8.53 -27.41 8.93
CA VAL A 151 -8.00 -27.90 10.21
C VAL A 151 -6.47 -27.73 10.24
N ALA A 152 -5.96 -27.22 11.35
CA ALA A 152 -4.53 -27.12 11.62
C ALA A 152 -3.98 -28.46 12.13
N THR A 153 -2.99 -29.02 11.43
CA THR A 153 -2.09 -30.03 11.99
C THR A 153 -0.68 -29.47 12.06
N ASN A 154 -0.05 -29.79 13.18
CA ASN A 154 1.15 -29.20 13.72
C ASN A 154 2.13 -30.35 13.91
N GLU A 155 3.17 -30.46 13.08
CA GLU A 155 4.20 -31.47 13.30
C GLU A 155 5.62 -30.90 13.17
N ASN A 156 6.36 -31.30 14.18
CA ASN A 156 7.69 -30.93 14.62
C ASN A 156 8.60 -32.08 14.20
N THR A 157 9.67 -31.87 13.44
CA THR A 157 10.68 -32.92 13.26
C THR A 157 12.09 -32.35 13.17
N GLN A 158 12.96 -33.03 13.90
CA GLN A 158 14.30 -32.69 14.32
C GLN A 158 15.35 -33.02 13.26
N GLN A 159 16.44 -32.26 13.37
CA GLN A 159 17.83 -32.51 12.99
C GLN A 159 18.21 -33.97 12.65
N LYS A 160 18.94 -34.17 11.55
CA LYS A 160 20.01 -35.17 11.51
C LYS A 160 21.15 -34.78 10.56
N LYS A 161 22.31 -34.60 11.19
CA LYS A 161 23.66 -34.48 10.63
C LYS A 161 24.14 -35.88 10.20
N LYS A 162 24.70 -36.04 9.01
CA LYS A 162 25.68 -37.10 8.72
C LYS A 162 26.59 -36.70 7.56
N GLN A 163 27.88 -36.73 7.86
CA GLN A 163 29.01 -36.70 6.94
C GLN A 163 29.23 -38.12 6.40
N SER A 164 29.66 -38.23 5.16
CA SER A 164 30.68 -39.21 4.75
C SER A 164 31.29 -38.78 3.42
N ALA A 165 32.60 -38.65 3.43
CA ALA A 165 33.45 -38.65 2.24
C ALA A 165 33.44 -40.07 1.64
N ASN A 166 33.56 -40.14 0.31
CA ASN A 166 34.34 -41.14 -0.39
C ASN A 166 34.71 -40.54 -1.76
N ASP A 167 36.01 -40.62 -2.03
CA ASP A 167 36.65 -40.48 -3.33
C ASP A 167 36.33 -41.74 -4.19
N ASP A 168 36.90 -41.77 -5.40
CA ASP A 168 36.87 -42.83 -6.44
C ASP A 168 35.75 -42.60 -7.48
N ASP A 169 35.92 -42.71 -8.79
CA ASP A 169 37.04 -42.76 -9.75
C ASP A 169 36.34 -42.68 -11.13
N ASP A 170 37.03 -42.10 -12.12
CA ASP A 170 37.00 -42.43 -13.56
C ASP A 170 35.70 -43.00 -14.20
N ASP A 171 35.02 -42.20 -15.03
CA ASP A 171 34.69 -42.54 -16.44
C ASP A 171 34.01 -41.35 -17.12
N TRP A 172 34.63 -40.78 -18.16
CA TRP A 172 34.04 -39.71 -18.99
C TRP A 172 34.23 -40.04 -20.48
N GLU A 173 33.81 -41.23 -20.87
CA GLU A 173 33.48 -41.55 -22.26
C GLU A 173 32.07 -42.14 -22.27
N ASP A 174 31.06 -41.31 -22.58
CA ASP A 174 30.06 -41.65 -23.59
C ASP A 174 29.14 -40.47 -23.89
N ASP A 175 28.99 -40.26 -25.20
CA ASP A 175 28.01 -39.41 -25.85
C ASP A 175 26.60 -39.90 -25.52
N ASP A 176 25.78 -39.06 -24.89
CA ASP A 176 24.32 -39.14 -25.02
C ASP A 176 23.77 -37.73 -25.07
N ASP A 177 23.07 -37.44 -26.17
CA ASP A 177 22.19 -36.29 -26.32
C ASP A 177 21.12 -36.36 -25.23
N ASP A 178 21.43 -35.82 -24.04
CA ASP A 178 20.46 -35.60 -22.97
C ASP A 178 19.38 -34.66 -23.51
N GLU A 179 18.29 -35.24 -24.03
CA GLU A 179 16.96 -34.65 -23.93
C GLU A 179 16.82 -34.25 -22.47
N VAL A 180 17.08 -32.97 -22.19
CA VAL A 180 16.81 -32.36 -20.90
C VAL A 180 15.31 -32.48 -20.74
N GLU A 181 14.86 -33.60 -20.18
CA GLU A 181 13.51 -33.76 -19.70
C GLU A 181 13.29 -32.53 -18.84
N ASP A 182 12.41 -31.65 -19.30
CA ASP A 182 11.95 -30.49 -18.55
C ASP A 182 11.26 -31.05 -17.30
N GLU A 183 12.06 -31.47 -16.32
CA GLU A 183 11.60 -31.95 -15.03
C GLU A 183 10.67 -30.86 -14.54
N ASP A 184 9.39 -31.20 -14.47
CA ASP A 184 8.30 -30.34 -14.07
C ASP A 184 8.76 -29.50 -12.87
N VAL A 185 9.21 -28.26 -13.11
CA VAL A 185 9.61 -27.28 -12.10
C VAL A 185 8.33 -26.76 -11.43
N LYS A 186 7.53 -27.68 -10.89
CA LYS A 186 6.22 -27.44 -10.30
C LYS A 186 6.31 -27.15 -8.81
N ASP A 187 7.39 -27.56 -8.14
CA ASP A 187 7.56 -27.25 -6.72
C ASP A 187 8.39 -25.97 -6.51
N GLY A 188 7.69 -24.84 -6.61
CA GLY A 188 8.16 -23.49 -6.27
C GLY A 188 8.61 -23.30 -4.81
N GLY A 189 8.82 -24.37 -4.06
CA GLY A 189 9.15 -24.37 -2.63
C GLY A 189 7.99 -23.88 -1.76
N PRO A 190 8.14 -23.91 -0.43
CA PRO A 190 7.07 -23.60 0.53
C PRO A 190 6.59 -22.14 0.48
N HIS A 191 7.28 -21.26 -0.26
CA HIS A 191 6.99 -19.83 -0.34
C HIS A 191 6.80 -19.32 -1.78
N GLY A 192 6.81 -20.23 -2.78
CA GLY A 192 6.70 -19.89 -4.20
C GLY A 192 7.97 -19.24 -4.78
N LEU A 193 7.90 -18.94 -6.09
CA LEU A 193 8.98 -18.32 -6.87
C LEU A 193 8.89 -16.79 -6.82
N ILE A 194 10.03 -16.08 -6.84
CA ILE A 194 10.04 -14.61 -6.93
C ILE A 194 9.61 -14.19 -8.35
N GLU A 195 8.53 -13.43 -8.45
CA GLU A 195 7.99 -12.94 -9.71
C GLU A 195 8.74 -11.67 -10.17
N GLY A 196 8.80 -11.47 -11.49
CA GLY A 196 9.38 -10.26 -12.11
C GLY A 196 10.91 -10.18 -12.07
N VAL A 197 11.61 -11.26 -11.69
CA VAL A 197 13.07 -11.32 -11.78
C VAL A 197 13.48 -11.67 -13.20
N MET A 198 14.32 -10.84 -13.80
CA MET A 198 14.80 -10.99 -15.17
C MET A 198 16.31 -11.17 -15.20
N ARG A 199 16.81 -11.96 -16.16
CA ARG A 199 18.23 -12.06 -16.54
C ARG A 199 18.38 -11.50 -17.95
N GLY A 200 18.78 -10.24 -18.06
CA GLY A 200 18.69 -9.51 -19.33
C GLY A 200 17.23 -9.32 -19.73
N ASN A 201 16.88 -9.71 -20.94
CA ASN A 201 15.50 -9.66 -21.46
C ASN A 201 14.71 -10.95 -21.21
N TYR A 202 15.29 -11.92 -20.50
CA TYR A 202 14.68 -13.23 -20.26
C TYR A 202 14.18 -13.36 -18.83
N ASP A 203 13.05 -14.04 -18.64
CA ASP A 203 12.55 -14.38 -17.32
C ASP A 203 13.59 -15.24 -16.57
N PHE A 204 14.01 -14.79 -15.39
CA PHE A 204 14.87 -15.60 -14.52
C PHE A 204 14.00 -16.53 -13.67
N ARG A 205 13.43 -17.53 -14.33
CA ARG A 205 12.58 -18.54 -13.69
C ARG A 205 13.38 -19.37 -12.70
N GLY A 206 12.74 -19.79 -11.62
CA GLY A 206 13.33 -20.72 -10.64
C GLY A 206 13.95 -20.07 -9.40
N LEU A 207 13.94 -18.74 -9.26
CA LEU A 207 14.42 -18.12 -8.02
C LEU A 207 13.40 -18.31 -6.89
N LYS A 208 13.62 -19.31 -6.04
CA LYS A 208 12.75 -19.67 -4.91
C LYS A 208 12.79 -18.62 -3.79
N ARG A 209 11.64 -18.28 -3.21
CA ARG A 209 11.58 -17.40 -2.03
C ARG A 209 12.10 -18.15 -0.80
N THR A 210 13.03 -17.54 -0.09
CA THR A 210 13.54 -18.06 1.19
C THR A 210 12.61 -17.79 2.37
N THR A 211 11.70 -16.82 2.23
CA THR A 211 10.75 -16.43 3.28
C THR A 211 9.39 -16.09 2.67
N ALA A 212 8.32 -16.41 3.41
CA ALA A 212 6.97 -16.03 3.01
C ALA A 212 6.83 -14.50 2.88
N LEU A 213 6.07 -14.07 1.87
CA LEU A 213 5.73 -12.67 1.69
C LEU A 213 4.90 -12.19 2.87
N ARG A 214 5.22 -11.00 3.37
CA ARG A 214 4.37 -10.36 4.39
C ARG A 214 3.17 -9.73 3.71
N PRO A 215 1.99 -9.73 4.35
CA PRO A 215 0.82 -9.08 3.80
C PRO A 215 1.07 -7.58 3.56
N PRO A 216 0.42 -6.97 2.56
CA PRO A 216 0.45 -5.53 2.34
C PRO A 216 0.08 -4.77 3.62
N SER A 217 0.73 -3.61 3.82
CA SER A 217 0.40 -2.77 4.98
C SER A 217 -0.94 -2.07 4.74
N GLN A 218 -1.87 -2.17 5.69
CA GLN A 218 -3.20 -1.55 5.58
C GLN A 218 -3.14 -0.01 5.58
N THR A 219 -2.10 0.57 6.16
CA THR A 219 -1.94 2.03 6.29
C THR A 219 -0.67 2.52 5.60
N SER A 220 -0.81 3.62 4.86
CA SER A 220 0.30 4.25 4.11
C SER A 220 1.44 4.68 5.04
N THR A 221 1.14 5.12 6.25
CA THR A 221 2.13 5.50 7.26
C THR A 221 3.01 4.32 7.69
N HIS A 222 2.41 3.14 7.89
CA HIS A 222 3.17 1.93 8.25
C HIS A 222 3.99 1.42 7.06
N ALA A 223 3.42 1.47 5.85
CA ALA A 223 4.12 1.12 4.61
C ALA A 223 5.37 1.99 4.42
N SER A 224 5.22 3.32 4.52
CA SER A 224 6.31 4.29 4.37
C SER A 224 7.40 4.11 5.45
N LYS A 225 7.04 3.97 6.73
CA LYS A 225 8.02 3.73 7.80
C LYS A 225 8.80 2.43 7.57
N ARG A 226 8.11 1.37 7.11
CA ARG A 226 8.74 0.09 6.80
C ARG A 226 9.66 0.22 5.58
N PHE A 227 9.23 0.90 4.53
CA PHE A 227 10.03 1.19 3.34
C PHE A 227 11.35 1.84 3.72
N HIS A 228 11.34 2.94 4.46
CA HIS A 228 12.55 3.65 4.89
C HIS A 228 13.48 2.83 5.80
N ARG A 229 12.94 1.87 6.56
CA ARG A 229 13.75 0.96 7.37
C ARG A 229 14.41 -0.12 6.51
N VAL A 230 13.64 -0.74 5.61
CA VAL A 230 14.11 -1.84 4.76
C VAL A 230 15.06 -1.34 3.67
N ILE A 231 14.79 -0.17 3.07
CA ILE A 231 15.61 0.40 2.01
C ILE A 231 17.05 0.61 2.46
N ARG A 232 17.27 1.08 3.70
CA ARG A 232 18.61 1.24 4.27
C ARG A 232 19.37 -0.08 4.38
N GLN A 233 18.67 -1.15 4.76
CA GLN A 233 19.27 -2.49 4.86
C GLN A 233 19.62 -3.04 3.47
N ILE A 234 18.76 -2.82 2.48
CA ILE A 234 19.00 -3.20 1.09
C ILE A 234 20.23 -2.46 0.55
N LEU A 235 20.26 -1.14 0.70
CA LEU A 235 21.38 -0.31 0.24
C LEU A 235 22.72 -0.75 0.84
N THR A 236 22.76 -1.03 2.15
CA THR A 236 23.98 -1.52 2.81
C THR A 236 24.45 -2.86 2.23
N ARG A 237 23.52 -3.79 1.95
CA ARG A 237 23.86 -5.10 1.39
C ARG A 237 24.34 -5.01 -0.06
N ILE A 238 23.68 -4.16 -0.85
CA ILE A 238 24.06 -3.93 -2.24
C ILE A 238 25.42 -3.22 -2.32
N GLU A 239 25.69 -2.27 -1.42
CA GLU A 239 26.98 -1.61 -1.31
C GLU A 239 28.10 -2.61 -1.01
N ASN A 240 27.93 -3.45 0.03
CA ASN A 240 28.90 -4.48 0.36
C ASN A 240 29.13 -5.45 -0.81
N LEU A 241 28.05 -5.92 -1.45
CA LEU A 241 28.14 -6.83 -2.60
C LEU A 241 28.93 -6.20 -3.75
N ALA A 242 28.66 -4.92 -4.06
CA ALA A 242 29.37 -4.20 -5.11
C ALA A 242 30.86 -4.04 -4.82
N VAL A 243 31.22 -3.78 -3.55
CA VAL A 243 32.63 -3.64 -3.14
C VAL A 243 33.35 -4.98 -3.14
N GLU A 244 32.71 -6.03 -2.61
CA GLU A 244 33.29 -7.37 -2.51
C GLU A 244 33.52 -8.03 -3.88
N THR A 245 32.60 -7.84 -4.81
CA THR A 245 32.64 -8.51 -6.13
C THR A 245 33.10 -7.60 -7.26
N GLY A 246 33.18 -6.29 -7.03
CA GLY A 246 33.55 -5.32 -8.06
C GLY A 246 32.54 -5.22 -9.22
N CYS A 247 31.28 -5.64 -9.01
CA CYS A 247 30.27 -5.64 -10.05
C CYS A 247 29.60 -4.27 -10.26
N TRP A 248 29.01 -4.10 -11.44
CA TRP A 248 28.19 -2.93 -11.76
C TRP A 248 26.79 -3.15 -11.21
N ILE A 249 26.37 -2.31 -10.26
CA ILE A 249 25.02 -2.36 -9.70
C ILE A 249 24.39 -0.97 -9.79
N TYR A 250 23.17 -0.95 -10.32
CA TYR A 250 22.25 0.17 -10.19
C TYR A 250 21.00 -0.29 -9.46
N PHE A 251 20.57 0.47 -8.46
CA PHE A 251 19.36 0.20 -7.70
C PHE A 251 18.60 1.51 -7.50
N ALA A 252 17.31 1.51 -7.78
CA ALA A 252 16.45 2.67 -7.56
C ALA A 252 15.07 2.23 -7.08
N ALA A 253 14.50 2.98 -6.14
CA ALA A 253 13.19 2.68 -5.58
C ALA A 253 12.47 3.96 -5.12
N GLN A 254 11.16 3.99 -5.32
CA GLN A 254 10.27 5.02 -4.78
C GLN A 254 9.05 4.35 -4.14
N HIS A 255 8.61 4.88 -3.00
CA HIS A 255 7.35 4.46 -2.41
C HIS A 255 6.18 5.11 -3.16
N ALA A 256 5.13 4.36 -3.46
CA ALA A 256 4.00 4.82 -4.28
C ALA A 256 3.32 6.10 -3.75
N THR A 257 3.32 6.31 -2.42
CA THR A 257 2.76 7.52 -1.80
C THR A 257 3.81 8.54 -1.36
N ALA A 258 5.09 8.36 -1.71
CA ALA A 258 6.12 9.31 -1.33
C ALA A 258 6.04 10.58 -2.17
N VAL A 259 6.08 11.72 -1.49
CA VAL A 259 6.26 13.04 -2.10
C VAL A 259 7.74 13.30 -2.41
N THR A 260 8.63 12.65 -1.65
CA THR A 260 10.08 12.76 -1.83
C THR A 260 10.53 12.08 -3.13
N PRO A 261 11.62 12.56 -3.74
CA PRO A 261 12.21 11.90 -4.91
C PRO A 261 12.62 10.45 -4.59
N TYR A 262 12.80 9.65 -5.64
CA TYR A 262 13.25 8.27 -5.51
C TYR A 262 14.65 8.19 -4.89
N ILE A 263 14.89 7.10 -4.17
CA ILE A 263 16.21 6.79 -3.60
C ILE A 263 16.94 5.90 -4.61
N HIS A 264 18.19 6.20 -4.90
CA HIS A 264 19.02 5.39 -5.78
C HIS A 264 20.40 5.14 -5.20
N TYR A 265 21.04 4.09 -5.71
CA TYR A 265 22.43 3.74 -5.49
C TYR A 265 23.04 3.26 -6.80
N ALA A 266 24.24 3.75 -7.08
CA ALA A 266 25.06 3.30 -8.19
C ALA A 266 26.43 2.90 -7.65
N SER A 267 26.90 1.69 -8.00
CA SER A 267 28.17 1.18 -7.49
C SER A 267 29.34 2.09 -7.88
N PRO A 268 30.42 2.18 -7.06
CA PRO A 268 31.56 3.05 -7.36
C PRO A 268 32.15 2.83 -8.74
N ARG A 269 32.20 1.56 -9.17
CA ARG A 269 32.70 1.17 -10.50
C ARG A 269 31.80 1.69 -11.63
N LEU A 270 30.48 1.52 -11.50
CA LEU A 270 29.52 2.02 -12.49
C LEU A 270 29.58 3.56 -12.62
N ARG A 271 29.70 4.27 -11.49
CA ARG A 271 29.83 5.75 -11.50
C ARG A 271 31.11 6.23 -12.18
N THR A 272 32.19 5.45 -12.09
CA THR A 272 33.49 5.81 -12.68
C THR A 272 33.52 5.51 -14.19
N GLU A 273 32.95 4.38 -14.59
CA GLU A 273 33.06 3.89 -15.97
C GLU A 273 31.92 4.37 -16.88
N ALA A 274 30.72 4.63 -16.35
CA ALA A 274 29.51 4.95 -17.13
C ALA A 274 28.72 6.13 -16.52
N GLY A 275 29.42 7.20 -16.15
CA GLY A 275 28.83 8.40 -15.57
C GLY A 275 27.74 9.05 -16.45
N PRO A 276 28.02 9.36 -17.73
CA PRO A 276 27.04 9.97 -18.64
C PRO A 276 25.79 9.09 -18.85
N GLU A 277 25.97 7.78 -18.99
CA GLU A 277 24.87 6.83 -19.16
C GLU A 277 24.01 6.74 -17.90
N LEU A 278 24.63 6.87 -16.72
CA LEU A 278 23.92 6.88 -15.45
C LEU A 278 22.98 8.08 -15.32
N ASP A 279 23.36 9.25 -15.85
CA ASP A 279 22.50 10.44 -15.87
C ASP A 279 21.27 10.25 -16.77
N ILE A 280 21.42 9.54 -17.89
CA ILE A 280 20.31 9.15 -18.75
C ILE A 280 19.36 8.21 -18.00
N ILE A 281 19.91 7.19 -17.31
CA ILE A 281 19.14 6.26 -16.49
C ILE A 281 18.37 7.00 -15.39
N HIS A 282 19.01 7.93 -14.69
CA HIS A 282 18.37 8.76 -13.66
C HIS A 282 17.21 9.58 -14.23
N THR A 283 17.42 10.23 -15.37
CA THR A 283 16.40 11.05 -16.04
C THR A 283 15.19 10.19 -16.44
N ASN A 284 15.44 9.06 -17.12
CA ASN A 284 14.40 8.13 -17.54
C ASN A 284 13.62 7.56 -16.35
N PHE A 285 14.32 7.13 -15.30
CA PHE A 285 13.70 6.61 -14.09
C PHE A 285 12.87 7.68 -13.37
N SER A 286 13.34 8.93 -13.31
CA SER A 286 12.58 10.05 -12.76
C SER A 286 11.27 10.28 -13.53
N ILE A 287 11.30 10.18 -14.86
CA ILE A 287 10.11 10.36 -15.70
C ILE A 287 9.12 9.22 -15.43
N ILE A 288 9.60 7.97 -15.45
CA ILE A 288 8.78 6.78 -15.18
C ILE A 288 8.08 6.91 -13.82
N MET A 289 8.83 7.25 -12.77
CA MET A 289 8.25 7.36 -11.42
C MET A 289 7.23 8.49 -11.31
N LYS A 290 7.47 9.65 -11.94
CA LYS A 290 6.48 10.74 -11.98
C LYS A 290 5.20 10.29 -12.67
N THR A 291 5.32 9.62 -13.83
CA THR A 291 4.18 9.08 -14.58
C THR A 291 3.39 8.07 -13.75
N LEU A 292 4.06 7.14 -13.06
CA LEU A 292 3.41 6.15 -12.19
C LEU A 292 2.68 6.80 -11.00
N VAL A 293 3.31 7.79 -10.35
CA VAL A 293 2.68 8.54 -9.25
C VAL A 293 1.46 9.32 -9.75
N MET A 294 1.54 9.95 -10.92
CA MET A 294 0.40 10.66 -11.53
C MET A 294 -0.73 9.71 -11.91
N ALA A 295 -0.41 8.56 -12.52
CA ALA A 295 -1.39 7.54 -12.86
C ALA A 295 -2.12 7.04 -11.61
N ARG A 296 -1.38 6.77 -10.52
CA ARG A 296 -1.97 6.35 -9.25
C ARG A 296 -2.86 7.43 -8.63
N ARG A 297 -2.48 8.71 -8.72
CA ARG A 297 -3.32 9.81 -8.22
C ARG A 297 -4.63 9.92 -9.01
N ARG A 298 -4.58 9.70 -10.33
CA ARG A 298 -5.77 9.68 -11.18
C ARG A 298 -6.70 8.54 -10.78
N GLU A 299 -6.17 7.32 -10.63
CA GLU A 299 -6.94 6.15 -10.19
C GLU A 299 -7.61 6.39 -8.82
N VAL A 300 -6.88 6.97 -7.87
CA VAL A 300 -7.45 7.30 -6.56
C VAL A 300 -8.58 8.34 -6.69
N MET A 301 -8.42 9.35 -7.56
CA MET A 301 -9.43 10.36 -7.80
C MET A 301 -10.69 9.78 -8.46
N GLU A 302 -10.53 8.92 -9.46
CA GLU A 302 -11.64 8.20 -10.11
C GLU A 302 -12.40 7.35 -9.10
N LEU A 303 -11.69 6.54 -8.31
CA LEU A 303 -12.30 5.73 -7.25
C LEU A 303 -13.02 6.58 -6.19
N THR A 304 -12.53 7.77 -5.86
CA THR A 304 -13.25 8.66 -4.92
C THR A 304 -14.54 9.19 -5.51
N LEU A 305 -14.55 9.57 -6.79
CA LEU A 305 -15.76 10.03 -7.48
C LEU A 305 -16.78 8.89 -7.60
N GLU A 306 -16.34 7.69 -7.96
CA GLU A 306 -17.22 6.51 -8.02
C GLU A 306 -17.81 6.16 -6.64
N LEU A 307 -17.03 6.30 -5.56
CA LEU A 307 -17.53 6.09 -4.20
C LEU A 307 -18.55 7.15 -3.77
N GLU A 308 -18.39 8.39 -4.20
CA GLU A 308 -19.33 9.47 -3.95
C GLU A 308 -20.64 9.23 -4.71
N GLU A 309 -20.56 8.94 -6.00
CA GLU A 309 -21.74 8.61 -6.83
C GLU A 309 -22.51 7.40 -6.27
N ASN A 310 -21.80 6.33 -5.87
CA ASN A 310 -22.43 5.17 -5.27
C ASN A 310 -23.08 5.47 -3.92
N ARG A 311 -22.55 6.43 -3.15
CA ARG A 311 -23.19 6.88 -1.90
C ARG A 311 -24.46 7.66 -2.18
N GLU A 312 -24.46 8.54 -3.15
CA GLU A 312 -25.65 9.30 -3.57
C GLU A 312 -26.75 8.35 -4.06
N ARG A 313 -26.42 7.42 -4.96
CA ARG A 313 -27.35 6.39 -5.44
C ARG A 313 -27.93 5.55 -4.30
N LEU A 314 -27.11 5.21 -3.30
CA LEU A 314 -27.55 4.46 -2.13
C LEU A 314 -28.51 5.30 -1.26
N GLN A 315 -28.22 6.59 -1.06
CA GLN A 315 -29.10 7.50 -0.33
C GLN A 315 -30.45 7.70 -1.03
N ASP A 316 -30.44 7.88 -2.35
CA ASP A 316 -31.66 7.99 -3.15
C ASP A 316 -32.49 6.71 -3.11
N ALA A 317 -31.84 5.55 -3.24
CA ALA A 317 -32.50 4.26 -3.11
C ALA A 317 -33.13 4.07 -1.71
N GLN A 318 -32.45 4.50 -0.65
CA GLN A 318 -32.98 4.47 0.71
C GLN A 318 -34.21 5.37 0.87
N LYS A 319 -34.14 6.60 0.38
CA LYS A 319 -35.27 7.54 0.41
C LYS A 319 -36.47 7.00 -0.37
N ASN A 320 -36.24 6.48 -1.57
CA ASN A 320 -37.30 5.88 -2.39
C ASN A 320 -37.93 4.66 -1.71
N ALA A 321 -37.14 3.82 -1.03
CA ALA A 321 -37.64 2.69 -0.26
C ALA A 321 -38.48 3.13 0.95
N GLU A 322 -38.09 4.20 1.64
CA GLU A 322 -38.84 4.79 2.74
C GLU A 322 -40.17 5.40 2.28
N ASP A 323 -40.16 6.14 1.17
CA ASP A 323 -41.37 6.73 0.60
C ASP A 323 -42.33 5.64 0.08
N ALA A 324 -41.81 4.59 -0.56
CA ALA A 324 -42.60 3.43 -0.97
C ALA A 324 -43.22 2.71 0.24
N ARG A 325 -42.47 2.58 1.35
CA ARG A 325 -42.98 2.00 2.59
C ARG A 325 -44.09 2.88 3.21
N ARG A 326 -43.94 4.21 3.18
CA ARG A 326 -44.97 5.14 3.66
C ARG A 326 -46.24 5.02 2.82
N ALA A 327 -46.12 4.99 1.50
CA ALA A 327 -47.25 4.83 0.58
C ALA A 327 -47.97 3.48 0.77
N ALA A 328 -47.22 2.40 1.00
CA ALA A 328 -47.80 1.08 1.28
C ALA A 328 -48.63 1.07 2.57
N LEU A 329 -48.14 1.71 3.65
CA LEU A 329 -48.87 1.83 4.91
C LEU A 329 -50.13 2.68 4.78
N GLU A 330 -50.10 3.75 3.97
CA GLU A 330 -51.27 4.59 3.71
C GLU A 330 -52.35 3.82 2.93
N LEU A 331 -51.94 3.06 1.90
CA LEU A 331 -52.85 2.22 1.12
C LEU A 331 -53.50 1.12 1.97
N GLU A 332 -52.72 0.50 2.88
CA GLU A 332 -53.23 -0.48 3.84
C GLU A 332 -54.24 0.13 4.82
N ALA A 333 -53.98 1.36 5.30
CA ALA A 333 -54.93 2.07 6.14
C ALA A 333 -56.21 2.43 5.39
N GLU A 334 -56.11 2.79 4.10
CA GLU A 334 -57.27 3.10 3.26
C GLU A 334 -58.11 1.86 2.95
N SER A 335 -57.48 0.73 2.62
CA SER A 335 -58.19 -0.54 2.39
C SER A 335 -58.92 -0.99 3.65
N ALA A 336 -58.27 -0.92 4.83
CA ALA A 336 -58.89 -1.23 6.11
C ALA A 336 -60.12 -0.34 6.41
N ARG A 337 -60.07 0.95 6.06
CA ARG A 337 -61.23 1.86 6.18
C ARG A 337 -62.38 1.45 5.26
N LYS A 338 -62.07 1.11 4.00
CA LYS A 338 -63.07 0.67 3.01
C LYS A 338 -63.73 -0.64 3.46
N ASP A 339 -62.96 -1.60 3.95
CA ASP A 339 -63.47 -2.88 4.45
C ASP A 339 -64.41 -2.71 5.64
N ALA A 340 -64.10 -1.79 6.55
CA ALA A 340 -64.97 -1.45 7.68
C ALA A 340 -66.32 -0.87 7.22
N VAL A 341 -66.33 -0.03 6.18
CA VAL A 341 -67.57 0.52 5.60
C VAL A 341 -68.40 -0.57 4.92
N ILE A 342 -67.74 -1.45 4.15
CA ILE A 342 -68.41 -2.59 3.50
C ILE A 342 -69.04 -3.51 4.56
N ALA A 343 -68.30 -3.84 5.63
CA ALA A 343 -68.81 -4.65 6.73
C ALA A 343 -70.05 -4.03 7.38
N LYS A 344 -70.06 -2.70 7.57
CA LYS A 344 -71.20 -1.97 8.12
C LYS A 344 -72.42 -2.01 7.19
N LEU A 345 -72.24 -1.78 5.89
CA LEU A 345 -73.32 -1.87 4.89
C LEU A 345 -73.91 -3.29 4.83
N MET A 346 -73.05 -4.31 4.85
CA MET A 346 -73.46 -5.71 4.85
C MET A 346 -74.24 -6.09 6.12
N ALA A 347 -73.97 -5.45 7.26
CA ALA A 347 -74.75 -5.62 8.48
C ALA A 347 -76.14 -4.97 8.36
N GLN A 348 -76.24 -3.78 7.75
CA GLN A 348 -77.51 -3.07 7.53
C GLN A 348 -78.43 -3.79 6.53
N MET A 349 -77.89 -4.45 5.51
CA MET A 349 -78.72 -5.21 4.55
C MET A 349 -79.31 -6.50 5.15
N LYS A 350 -78.77 -6.97 6.28
CA LYS A 350 -79.25 -8.18 6.95
C LYS A 350 -80.33 -7.91 7.99
N SER A 351 -80.52 -6.67 8.41
CA SER A 351 -81.55 -6.24 9.37
C SER A 351 -82.85 -5.88 8.66
#